data_AF-A0A0G4K6L9-F1
#
_entry.id   AF-A0A0G4K6L9-F1
#
_cell.length_a   1.000
_cell.length_b   1.000
_cell.length_c   1.000
_cell.angle_alpha   90.00
_cell.angle_beta   90.00
_cell.angle_gamma   90.00
#
_symmetry.space_group_name_H-M   'P 1'
#
loop_
_entity.id
_entity.type
_entity.pdbx_description
1 polymer ?
#
loop_
_entity_poly.entity_id
_entity_poly.type
_entity_poly.pdbx_seq_one_letter_code
_entity_poly.pdbx_strand_id
1 'polypeptide(L)'
;MKNKIKILINIFIILIISISCAPKSVTDPRQETINENSKVNVSAVEIGNGYNGTIYYGNKAYTGEITQSKIEEIWKTMVNNKNIYETSSYSTVTGQFKDDANYYEDKWNNGTSPRTVFKRCMVCTYNGKNYIAGVYWDNKTGIGMQIRYRLIIVDEEGAEQAWYGGGSDQNTIPNEKTSDWVKYWWPFGYIKLQ
;
A
#
# COMPACT_ATOMS: atom_id res chain seq x y z
N MET A 1 -34.47 -37.45 -40.68
CA MET A 1 -34.14 -36.14 -40.07
C MET A 1 -35.18 -35.70 -39.04
N LYS A 2 -35.32 -36.40 -37.89
CA LYS A 2 -36.26 -35.98 -36.81
C LYS A 2 -35.69 -36.06 -35.38
N ASN A 3 -34.47 -36.59 -35.20
CA ASN A 3 -33.90 -36.80 -33.86
C ASN A 3 -32.69 -35.91 -33.52
N LYS A 4 -32.33 -34.94 -34.37
CA LYS A 4 -31.25 -33.98 -34.08
C LYS A 4 -31.72 -32.56 -33.71
N ILE A 5 -33.04 -32.29 -33.77
CA ILE A 5 -33.63 -30.97 -33.47
C ILE A 5 -34.02 -30.82 -31.99
N LYS A 6 -34.14 -31.92 -31.23
CA LYS A 6 -34.53 -31.88 -29.81
C LYS A 6 -33.37 -31.57 -28.84
N ILE A 7 -32.12 -31.72 -29.25
CA ILE A 7 -30.95 -31.44 -28.38
C ILE A 7 -30.59 -29.95 -28.39
N LEU A 8 -30.93 -29.21 -29.44
CA LEU A 8 -30.66 -27.77 -29.54
C LEU A 8 -31.66 -26.89 -28.75
N ILE A 9 -32.84 -27.40 -28.41
CA ILE A 9 -33.87 -26.64 -27.67
C ILE A 9 -33.61 -26.66 -26.15
N ASN A 10 -32.89 -27.65 -25.64
CA ASN A 10 -32.55 -27.73 -24.21
C ASN A 10 -31.34 -26.88 -23.78
N ILE A 11 -30.64 -26.25 -24.72
CA ILE A 11 -29.48 -25.38 -24.42
C ILE A 11 -29.91 -23.90 -24.30
N PHE A 12 -31.16 -23.55 -24.64
CA PHE A 12 -31.63 -22.17 -24.75
C PHE A 12 -32.60 -21.70 -23.63
N ILE A 13 -32.75 -22.45 -22.53
CA ILE A 13 -33.64 -22.10 -21.39
C ILE A 13 -32.84 -21.98 -20.08
N ILE A 14 -31.67 -21.35 -20.11
CA ILE A 14 -30.98 -20.87 -18.87
C ILE A 14 -30.64 -19.38 -19.00
N LEU A 15 -31.40 -18.65 -19.83
CA LEU A 15 -31.33 -17.20 -19.86
C LEU A 15 -32.55 -16.62 -19.13
N ILE A 16 -32.24 -15.73 -18.16
CA ILE A 16 -33.13 -14.82 -17.44
C ILE A 16 -33.97 -15.57 -16.37
N ILE A 17 -33.84 -15.37 -15.05
CA ILE A 17 -33.91 -14.11 -14.30
C ILE A 17 -33.26 -14.31 -12.90
N SER A 18 -32.18 -13.60 -12.62
CA SER A 18 -31.99 -12.92 -11.33
C SER A 18 -31.01 -11.76 -11.52
N ILE A 19 -31.41 -10.80 -12.35
CA ILE A 19 -30.87 -9.44 -12.28
C ILE A 19 -31.53 -8.81 -11.06
N SER A 20 -30.82 -8.82 -9.94
CA SER A 20 -31.05 -7.85 -8.86
C SER A 20 -30.20 -6.62 -9.18
N CYS A 21 -30.83 -5.50 -9.49
CA CYS A 21 -30.27 -4.15 -9.59
C CYS A 21 -29.44 -3.83 -8.33
N ALA A 22 -28.11 -3.62 -8.41
CA ALA A 22 -27.36 -2.39 -8.73
C ALA A 22 -27.49 -1.26 -7.66
N PRO A 23 -26.45 -0.42 -7.39
CA PRO A 23 -25.25 -0.17 -8.22
C PRO A 23 -23.91 -0.16 -7.46
N LYS A 24 -22.79 -0.53 -8.12
CA LYS A 24 -21.49 0.17 -8.00
C LYS A 24 -20.68 -0.02 -9.29
N SER A 25 -20.93 0.86 -10.25
CA SER A 25 -19.84 1.51 -11.00
C SER A 25 -19.34 2.62 -10.05
N VAL A 26 -18.05 2.86 -9.79
CA VAL A 26 -17.02 3.37 -10.71
C VAL A 26 -15.61 3.05 -10.13
N THR A 27 -14.68 2.59 -10.98
CA THR A 27 -13.18 2.60 -10.90
C THR A 27 -12.42 1.87 -9.78
N ASP A 28 -12.03 0.61 -10.02
CA ASP A 28 -10.64 0.07 -10.05
C ASP A 28 -10.71 -1.47 -10.16
N PRO A 29 -10.19 -2.12 -11.23
CA PRO A 29 -10.22 -3.58 -11.38
C PRO A 29 -9.33 -4.34 -10.38
N ARG A 30 -8.64 -3.67 -9.45
CA ARG A 30 -7.74 -4.27 -8.44
C ARG A 30 -8.40 -4.54 -7.09
N GLN A 31 -9.72 -4.40 -6.96
CA GLN A 31 -10.45 -4.94 -5.81
C GLN A 31 -10.54 -6.47 -5.91
N GLU A 32 -9.41 -7.14 -5.71
CA GLU A 32 -9.44 -8.55 -5.36
C GLU A 32 -10.21 -8.71 -4.05
N THR A 33 -11.08 -9.71 -4.01
CA THR A 33 -11.82 -10.12 -2.83
C THR A 33 -10.81 -10.68 -1.83
N ILE A 34 -10.22 -9.82 -1.00
CA ILE A 34 -9.31 -10.24 0.07
C ILE A 34 -10.19 -10.95 1.10
N ASN A 35 -10.14 -12.28 1.13
CA ASN A 35 -10.54 -13.02 2.31
C ASN A 35 -9.75 -12.44 3.49
N GLU A 36 -10.42 -12.00 4.55
CA GLU A 36 -9.82 -11.33 5.72
C GLU A 36 -8.68 -12.13 6.40
N ASN A 37 -8.45 -13.39 6.00
CA ASN A 37 -7.40 -14.27 6.47
C ASN A 37 -6.20 -14.46 5.52
N SER A 38 -6.16 -13.86 4.31
CA SER A 38 -4.96 -13.91 3.48
C SER A 38 -3.99 -12.81 3.92
N LYS A 39 -3.01 -13.16 4.75
CA LYS A 39 -1.81 -12.32 4.91
C LYS A 39 -1.19 -12.18 3.53
N VAL A 40 -1.38 -11.03 2.88
CA VAL A 40 -0.55 -10.66 1.73
C VAL A 40 0.82 -10.38 2.32
N ASN A 41 1.63 -11.44 2.40
CA ASN A 41 2.97 -11.40 2.95
C ASN A 41 3.81 -10.51 2.03
N VAL A 42 4.13 -9.32 2.50
CA VAL A 42 5.19 -8.53 1.88
C VAL A 42 6.49 -9.23 2.19
N SER A 43 7.12 -9.76 1.14
CA SER A 43 8.46 -10.30 1.26
C SER A 43 9.42 -9.13 1.17
N ALA A 44 10.04 -8.79 2.29
CA ALA A 44 11.11 -7.80 2.29
C ALA A 44 12.35 -8.40 1.62
N VAL A 45 13.07 -7.59 0.85
CA VAL A 45 14.31 -7.97 0.17
C VAL A 45 15.47 -7.52 1.03
N GLU A 46 16.31 -8.47 1.47
CA GLU A 46 17.50 -8.16 2.26
C GLU A 46 18.47 -7.32 1.41
N ILE A 47 18.73 -6.09 1.87
CA ILE A 47 19.64 -5.17 1.18
C ILE A 47 21.10 -5.49 1.54
N GLY A 48 21.36 -5.95 2.77
CA GLY A 48 22.73 -6.20 3.24
C GLY A 48 23.64 -4.97 3.06
N ASN A 49 24.80 -5.15 2.44
CA ASN A 49 25.69 -4.05 2.04
C ASN A 49 25.33 -3.42 0.67
N GLY A 50 24.31 -3.95 0.01
CA GLY A 50 23.80 -3.51 -1.27
C GLY A 50 23.67 -4.65 -2.29
N TYR A 51 22.85 -4.44 -3.32
CA TYR A 51 22.70 -5.35 -4.46
C TYR A 51 22.39 -4.57 -5.74
N ASN A 52 22.74 -5.13 -6.91
CA ASN A 52 22.33 -4.54 -8.18
C ASN A 52 20.92 -4.99 -8.57
N GLY A 53 20.06 -4.05 -8.94
CA GLY A 53 18.70 -4.37 -9.38
C GLY A 53 17.87 -3.16 -9.75
N THR A 54 16.56 -3.39 -9.82
CA THR A 54 15.56 -2.36 -10.09
C THR A 54 14.58 -2.29 -8.92
N ILE A 55 14.31 -1.08 -8.46
CA ILE A 55 13.31 -0.77 -7.44
C ILE A 55 12.36 0.32 -7.93
N TYR A 56 11.12 0.27 -7.48
CA TYR A 56 10.04 1.16 -7.88
C TYR A 56 9.64 2.08 -6.73
N TYR A 57 9.17 3.28 -7.09
CA TYR A 57 8.68 4.28 -6.14
C TYR A 57 7.72 5.21 -6.89
N GLY A 58 6.43 5.11 -6.62
CA GLY A 58 5.43 5.73 -7.47
C GLY A 58 5.48 5.15 -8.90
N ASN A 59 5.32 6.03 -9.89
CA ASN A 59 5.45 5.73 -11.32
C ASN A 59 6.90 5.73 -11.84
N LYS A 60 7.89 5.76 -10.94
CA LYS A 60 9.32 5.82 -11.28
C LYS A 60 10.05 4.55 -10.84
N ALA A 61 11.22 4.35 -11.42
CA ALA A 61 12.12 3.26 -11.07
C ALA A 61 13.56 3.76 -11.01
N TYR A 62 14.34 3.16 -10.11
CA TYR A 62 15.79 3.29 -10.04
C TYR A 62 16.41 1.94 -10.37
N THR A 63 17.38 1.94 -11.29
CA THR A 63 18.17 0.74 -11.64
C THR A 63 19.63 1.03 -11.38
N GLY A 64 20.28 0.18 -10.61
CA GLY A 64 21.68 0.35 -10.21
C GLY A 64 21.98 -0.36 -8.90
N GLU A 65 22.95 0.17 -8.18
CA GLU A 65 23.34 -0.33 -6.86
C GLU A 65 22.33 0.14 -5.80
N ILE A 66 21.55 -0.79 -5.28
CA ILE A 66 20.56 -0.58 -4.25
C ILE A 66 21.23 -0.72 -2.88
N THR A 67 21.39 0.40 -2.18
CA THR A 67 21.92 0.45 -0.80
C THR A 67 20.89 1.08 0.13
N GLN A 68 21.05 0.91 1.44
CA GLN A 68 20.16 1.53 2.43
C GLN A 68 20.12 3.06 2.28
N SER A 69 21.27 3.71 2.11
CA SER A 69 21.34 5.16 1.94
C SER A 69 20.64 5.62 0.66
N LYS A 70 20.81 4.87 -0.44
CA LYS A 70 20.17 5.20 -1.73
C LYS A 70 18.65 5.11 -1.65
N ILE A 71 18.09 4.06 -1.06
CA ILE A 71 16.63 3.94 -0.97
C ILE A 71 16.00 4.98 -0.04
N GLU A 72 16.70 5.35 1.05
CA GLU A 72 16.22 6.40 1.94
C GLU A 72 16.29 7.79 1.30
N GLU A 73 17.35 8.08 0.54
CA GLU A 73 17.48 9.30 -0.26
C GLU A 73 16.32 9.43 -1.25
N ILE A 74 16.04 8.37 -2.02
CA ILE A 74 14.95 8.35 -3.00
C ILE A 74 13.59 8.52 -2.31
N TRP A 75 13.34 7.77 -1.24
CA TRP A 75 12.07 7.85 -0.50
C TRP A 75 11.83 9.24 0.05
N LYS A 76 12.79 9.78 0.80
CA LYS A 76 12.69 11.13 1.39
C LYS A 76 12.45 12.18 0.31
N THR A 77 13.18 12.10 -0.80
CA THR A 77 12.99 13.01 -1.94
C THR A 77 11.58 12.90 -2.54
N MET A 78 11.07 11.67 -2.70
CA MET A 78 9.74 11.42 -3.26
C MET A 78 8.63 12.00 -2.38
N VAL A 79 8.68 11.76 -1.07
CA VAL A 79 7.61 12.13 -0.13
C VAL A 79 7.72 13.56 0.40
N ASN A 80 8.88 14.21 0.29
CA ASN A 80 9.10 15.54 0.85
C ASN A 80 8.02 16.56 0.41
N ASN A 81 7.38 17.19 1.40
CA ASN A 81 6.34 18.21 1.25
C ASN A 81 5.14 17.76 0.39
N LYS A 82 4.86 16.45 0.33
CA LYS A 82 3.71 15.91 -0.39
C LYS A 82 2.47 15.91 0.49
N ASN A 83 1.37 16.43 -0.06
CA ASN A 83 0.05 16.21 0.50
C ASN A 83 -0.41 14.79 0.22
N ILE A 84 -1.07 14.21 1.21
CA ILE A 84 -1.80 12.95 1.11
C ILE A 84 -3.28 13.26 1.02
N TYR A 85 -3.92 12.64 0.05
CA TYR A 85 -5.31 12.84 -0.28
C TYR A 85 -6.13 11.61 0.09
N GLU A 86 -7.39 11.83 0.45
CA GLU A 86 -8.34 10.76 0.79
C GLU A 86 -8.61 9.82 -0.40
N THR A 87 -8.64 10.38 -1.61
CA THR A 87 -8.96 9.65 -2.84
C THR A 87 -8.04 10.09 -3.98
N SER A 88 -8.01 9.29 -5.04
CA SER A 88 -7.28 9.57 -6.29
C SER A 88 -7.84 10.75 -7.09
N SER A 89 -8.95 11.36 -6.67
CA SER A 89 -9.43 12.64 -7.23
C SER A 89 -8.67 13.85 -6.69
N TYR A 90 -7.91 13.67 -5.60
CA TYR A 90 -7.09 14.68 -4.95
C TYR A 90 -7.83 15.95 -4.50
N SER A 91 -9.10 15.81 -4.09
CA SER A 91 -9.94 16.92 -3.63
C SER A 91 -9.75 17.26 -2.14
N THR A 92 -9.52 16.24 -1.31
CA THR A 92 -9.50 16.35 0.15
C THR A 92 -8.14 15.92 0.67
N VAL A 93 -7.41 16.84 1.31
CA VAL A 93 -6.14 16.54 1.99
C VAL A 93 -6.44 15.94 3.36
N THR A 94 -5.84 14.78 3.66
CA THR A 94 -5.99 14.09 4.95
C THR A 94 -4.73 14.19 5.80
N GLY A 95 -3.58 14.46 5.18
CA GLY A 95 -2.34 14.72 5.87
C GLY A 95 -1.23 15.15 4.92
N GLN A 96 -0.01 15.21 5.44
CA GLN A 96 1.15 15.70 4.70
C GLN A 96 2.42 15.04 5.19
N PHE A 97 3.28 14.65 4.25
CA PHE A 97 4.69 14.40 4.54
C PHE A 97 5.46 15.71 4.60
N LYS A 98 6.23 15.93 5.67
CA LYS A 98 7.12 17.09 5.77
C LYS A 98 8.56 16.73 5.33
N ASP A 99 9.47 17.67 5.47
CA ASP A 99 10.89 17.56 5.10
C ASP A 99 11.64 16.47 5.89
N ASP A 100 11.20 16.18 7.10
CA ASP A 100 11.63 15.06 7.93
C ASP A 100 11.12 13.68 7.46
N ALA A 101 10.34 13.65 6.36
CA ALA A 101 9.61 12.49 5.84
C ALA A 101 8.61 11.86 6.82
N ASN A 102 8.33 12.50 7.96
CA ASN A 102 7.27 12.11 8.86
C ASN A 102 5.91 12.51 8.29
N TYR A 103 4.88 11.78 8.70
CA TYR A 103 3.50 12.05 8.32
C TYR A 103 2.79 12.85 9.41
N TYR A 104 2.10 13.91 9.01
CA TYR A 104 1.32 14.79 9.88
C TYR A 104 -0.15 14.79 9.44
N GLU A 105 -1.05 14.86 10.40
CA GLU A 105 -2.49 15.09 10.17
C GLU A 105 -2.91 16.33 10.97
N ASP A 106 -3.71 17.22 10.41
CA ASP A 106 -4.16 18.44 11.12
C ASP A 106 -4.95 18.10 12.39
N LYS A 107 -5.74 17.02 12.35
CA LYS A 107 -6.52 16.55 13.51
C LYS A 107 -5.64 15.95 14.60
N TRP A 108 -4.45 15.45 14.25
CA TRP A 108 -3.53 14.83 15.21
C TRP A 108 -2.66 15.90 15.86
N ASN A 109 -2.84 16.10 17.18
CA ASN A 109 -2.09 17.12 17.94
C ASN A 109 -2.08 18.49 17.24
N ASN A 110 -3.19 18.87 16.60
CA ASN A 110 -3.33 20.13 15.84
C ASN A 110 -2.22 20.34 14.78
N GLY A 111 -1.73 19.27 14.16
CA GLY A 111 -0.65 19.31 13.14
C GLY A 111 0.75 19.65 13.68
N THR A 112 0.91 19.80 15.00
CA THR A 112 2.19 20.19 15.64
C THR A 112 3.14 19.04 15.86
N SER A 113 2.64 17.81 15.88
CA SER A 113 3.44 16.60 16.07
C SER A 113 3.18 15.61 14.95
N PRO A 114 4.17 14.78 14.59
CA PRO A 114 3.96 13.74 13.59
C PRO A 114 2.97 12.69 14.10
N ARG A 115 2.03 12.33 13.24
CA ARG A 115 1.10 11.21 13.40
C ARG A 115 1.86 9.88 13.27
N THR A 116 2.73 9.76 12.28
CA THR A 116 3.68 8.66 12.17
C THR A 116 5.09 9.19 11.91
N VAL A 117 6.08 8.55 12.53
CA VAL A 117 7.49 8.97 12.52
C VAL A 117 8.28 8.02 11.64
N PHE A 118 8.91 8.54 10.59
CA PHE A 118 9.82 7.81 9.72
C PHE A 118 10.99 7.23 10.53
N LYS A 119 11.32 5.96 10.29
CA LYS A 119 12.42 5.27 10.96
C LYS A 119 13.52 4.82 10.02
N ARG A 120 13.14 4.24 8.88
CA ARG A 120 14.04 3.79 7.82
C ARG A 120 13.24 3.41 6.58
N CYS A 121 13.93 3.07 5.51
CA CYS A 121 13.33 2.35 4.38
C CYS A 121 13.71 0.86 4.37
N MET A 122 12.94 0.07 3.64
CA MET A 122 13.29 -1.26 3.17
C MET A 122 12.72 -1.50 1.76
N VAL A 123 13.11 -2.59 1.10
CA VAL A 123 12.54 -2.99 -0.19
C VAL A 123 11.53 -4.10 0.02
N CYS A 124 10.40 -4.02 -0.67
CA CYS A 124 9.25 -4.88 -0.42
C CYS A 124 8.59 -5.29 -1.74
N THR A 125 8.31 -6.58 -1.93
CA THR A 125 7.63 -7.04 -3.15
C THR A 125 6.11 -6.85 -3.04
N TYR A 126 5.54 -6.10 -3.98
CA TYR A 126 4.11 -5.89 -4.13
C TYR A 126 3.73 -5.98 -5.61
N ASN A 127 2.69 -6.76 -5.94
CA ASN A 127 2.25 -7.01 -7.31
C ASN A 127 3.38 -7.36 -8.29
N GLY A 128 4.33 -8.20 -7.84
CA GLY A 128 5.46 -8.66 -8.65
C GLY A 128 6.58 -7.65 -8.87
N LYS A 129 6.52 -6.47 -8.24
CA LYS A 129 7.54 -5.42 -8.30
C LYS A 129 8.14 -5.16 -6.93
N ASN A 130 9.42 -4.81 -6.91
CA ASN A 130 10.13 -4.44 -5.68
C ASN A 130 10.01 -2.93 -5.45
N TYR A 131 9.18 -2.51 -4.51
CA TYR A 131 9.00 -1.10 -4.15
C TYR A 131 9.91 -0.70 -2.99
N ILE A 132 10.33 0.57 -2.98
CA ILE A 132 10.81 1.19 -1.74
C ILE A 132 9.62 1.36 -0.81
N ALA A 133 9.82 0.95 0.44
CA ALA A 133 8.83 1.04 1.49
C ALA A 133 9.38 1.80 2.70
N GLY A 134 8.67 2.83 3.14
CA GLY A 134 8.98 3.53 4.38
C GLY A 134 8.45 2.77 5.59
N VAL A 135 9.30 2.61 6.60
CA VAL A 135 8.93 2.06 7.92
C VAL A 135 8.67 3.21 8.88
N TYR A 136 7.47 3.22 9.45
CA TYR A 136 6.97 4.30 10.28
C TYR A 136 6.53 3.81 11.65
N TRP A 137 6.87 4.55 12.70
CA TRP A 137 6.30 4.39 14.03
C TRP A 137 5.02 5.22 14.15
N ASP A 138 3.91 4.56 14.45
CA ASP A 138 2.59 5.17 14.61
C ASP A 138 2.43 5.71 16.05
N ASN A 139 2.31 7.04 16.23
CA ASN A 139 2.14 7.65 17.55
C ASN A 139 0.71 7.51 18.12
N LYS A 140 -0.27 7.10 17.31
CA LYS A 140 -1.65 6.91 17.77
C LYS A 140 -1.75 5.66 18.62
N THR A 141 -2.23 5.85 19.84
CA THR A 141 -2.55 4.79 20.80
C THR A 141 -4.06 4.59 20.84
N GLY A 142 -4.50 3.38 21.23
CA GLY A 142 -5.91 3.06 21.38
C GLY A 142 -6.15 1.58 21.58
N ILE A 143 -7.39 1.23 21.92
CA ILE A 143 -7.83 -0.18 22.00
C ILE A 143 -7.61 -0.82 20.62
N GLY A 144 -6.91 -1.96 20.59
CA GLY A 144 -6.55 -2.66 19.36
C GLY A 144 -5.32 -2.10 18.62
N MET A 145 -4.70 -1.01 19.09
CA MET A 145 -3.51 -0.40 18.46
C MET A 145 -2.20 -0.83 19.15
N GLN A 146 -2.08 -2.12 19.46
CA GLN A 146 -0.87 -2.67 20.08
C GLN A 146 0.30 -2.72 19.10
N ILE A 147 0.04 -3.01 17.82
CA ILE A 147 1.05 -3.00 16.77
C ILE A 147 1.24 -1.57 16.26
N ARG A 148 2.47 -1.08 16.37
CA ARG A 148 2.78 0.34 16.23
C ARG A 148 3.57 0.66 14.97
N TYR A 149 4.17 -0.31 14.30
CA TYR A 149 4.81 0.00 13.02
C TYR A 149 3.83 -0.07 11.85
N ARG A 150 4.09 0.79 10.87
CA ARG A 150 3.47 0.78 9.56
C ARG A 150 4.56 0.63 8.51
N LEU A 151 4.30 -0.20 7.54
CA LEU A 151 5.06 -0.24 6.30
C LEU A 151 4.22 0.42 5.23
N ILE A 152 4.78 1.36 4.47
CA ILE A 152 4.05 2.11 3.43
C ILE A 152 4.87 2.11 2.15
N ILE A 153 4.23 1.78 1.02
CA ILE A 153 4.74 2.05 -0.32
C ILE A 153 3.82 3.05 -1.02
N VAL A 154 4.34 3.68 -2.07
CA VAL A 154 3.53 4.40 -3.05
C VAL A 154 3.59 3.63 -4.36
N ASP A 155 2.44 3.12 -4.81
CA ASP A 155 2.35 2.38 -6.07
C ASP A 155 2.33 3.31 -7.30
N GLU A 156 2.31 2.73 -8.50
CA GLU A 156 2.43 3.47 -9.76
C GLU A 156 1.26 4.42 -10.06
N GLU A 157 0.13 4.24 -9.39
CA GLU A 157 -1.03 5.14 -9.45
C GLU A 157 -0.99 6.22 -8.35
N GLY A 158 0.01 6.17 -7.47
CA GLY A 158 0.19 7.11 -6.37
C GLY A 158 -0.57 6.74 -5.11
N ALA A 159 -1.13 5.53 -5.02
CA ALA A 159 -1.84 5.07 -3.83
C ALA A 159 -0.85 4.61 -2.76
N GLU A 160 -1.09 5.02 -1.53
CA GLU A 160 -0.34 4.56 -0.35
C GLU A 160 -0.87 3.19 0.07
N GLN A 161 -0.15 2.14 -0.33
CA GLN A 161 -0.43 0.79 0.15
C GLN A 161 0.29 0.62 1.49
N ALA A 162 -0.44 0.13 2.50
CA ALA A 162 0.07 0.05 3.86
C ALA A 162 -0.12 -1.33 4.49
N TRP A 163 0.77 -1.65 5.43
CA TRP A 163 0.71 -2.82 6.29
C TRP A 163 0.91 -2.41 7.75
N TYR A 164 0.29 -3.15 8.66
CA TYR A 164 0.63 -3.12 10.09
C TYR A 164 1.44 -4.36 10.45
N GLY A 165 2.41 -4.21 11.33
CA GLY A 165 3.33 -5.28 11.73
C GLY A 165 4.49 -4.71 12.52
N GLY A 166 5.59 -5.44 12.64
CA GLY A 166 6.83 -4.94 13.23
C GLY A 166 6.82 -4.74 14.74
N GLY A 167 5.77 -5.19 15.42
CA GLY A 167 5.65 -5.15 16.88
C GLY A 167 5.26 -3.80 17.48
N SER A 168 5.50 -3.68 18.79
CA SER A 168 4.99 -2.62 19.66
C SER A 168 6.07 -1.86 20.43
N ASP A 169 7.34 -2.22 20.24
CA ASP A 169 8.47 -1.58 20.92
C ASP A 169 9.19 -0.65 19.96
N GLN A 170 9.18 0.65 20.27
CA GLN A 170 9.79 1.69 19.44
C GLN A 170 11.31 1.53 19.29
N ASN A 171 11.96 0.82 20.21
CA ASN A 171 13.41 0.60 20.19
C ASN A 171 13.80 -0.57 19.27
N THR A 172 12.85 -1.42 18.90
CA THR A 172 13.06 -2.56 18.01
C THR A 172 12.58 -2.21 16.61
N ILE A 173 13.42 -1.48 15.86
CA ILE A 173 13.07 -1.00 14.51
C ILE A 173 12.97 -2.19 13.55
N PRO A 174 11.83 -2.38 12.85
CA PRO A 174 11.67 -3.44 11.87
C PRO A 174 12.72 -3.38 10.77
N ASN A 175 13.16 -4.56 10.34
CA ASN A 175 14.08 -4.76 9.23
C ASN A 175 13.52 -5.80 8.24
N GLU A 176 14.32 -6.19 7.28
CA GLU A 176 13.99 -7.11 6.19
C GLU A 176 13.66 -8.52 6.67
N LYS A 177 14.01 -8.89 7.90
CA LYS A 177 13.67 -10.18 8.54
C LYS A 177 12.31 -10.15 9.25
N THR A 178 11.70 -8.96 9.35
CA THR A 178 10.37 -8.79 9.94
C THR A 178 9.32 -9.37 9.00
N SER A 179 8.58 -10.38 9.47
CA SER A 179 7.64 -11.16 8.64
C SER A 179 6.18 -11.06 9.07
N ASP A 180 5.87 -10.31 10.13
CA ASP A 180 4.53 -10.19 10.71
C ASP A 180 3.69 -9.05 10.10
N TRP A 181 4.02 -8.62 8.87
CA TRP A 181 3.27 -7.59 8.15
C TRP A 181 1.93 -8.10 7.63
N VAL A 182 0.86 -7.36 7.92
CA VAL A 182 -0.50 -7.64 7.45
C VAL A 182 -1.02 -6.42 6.69
N LYS A 183 -1.47 -6.64 5.45
CA LYS A 183 -1.93 -5.57 4.56
C LYS A 183 -3.23 -4.99 5.06
N TYR A 184 -3.38 -3.67 4.97
CA TYR A 184 -4.69 -3.03 5.05
C TYR A 184 -5.48 -3.29 3.76
N TRP A 185 -6.77 -3.60 3.88
CA TRP A 185 -7.61 -3.86 2.72
C TRP A 185 -7.98 -2.59 1.92
N TRP A 186 -7.60 -1.42 2.41
CA TRP A 186 -7.80 -0.13 1.77
C TRP A 186 -6.47 0.65 1.66
N PRO A 187 -6.31 1.53 0.66
CA PRO A 187 -5.18 2.47 0.60
C PRO A 187 -5.25 3.48 1.75
N PHE A 188 -4.11 3.81 2.34
CA PHE A 188 -4.02 4.81 3.41
C PHE A 188 -4.25 6.24 2.91
N GLY A 189 -4.00 6.47 1.62
CA GLY A 189 -4.15 7.76 0.99
C GLY A 189 -3.60 7.72 -0.43
N TYR A 190 -3.52 8.90 -1.05
CA TYR A 190 -3.04 9.08 -2.41
C TYR A 190 -2.10 10.28 -2.47
N ILE A 191 -1.02 10.16 -3.22
CA ILE A 191 -0.05 11.23 -3.47
C ILE A 191 -0.05 11.56 -4.96
N LYS A 192 -0.04 12.85 -5.29
CA LYS A 192 0.15 13.28 -6.68
C LYS A 192 1.59 12.99 -7.13
N LEU A 193 1.71 12.03 -8.03
CA LEU A 193 2.97 11.71 -8.70
C LEU A 193 3.38 12.84 -9.68
N GLN A 194 4.68 12.99 -9.90
CA GLN A 194 5.28 13.99 -10.79
C GLN A 194 5.88 13.34 -12.02
#